data_AF-A0A1I4F5D9-F1
#
_entry.id   AF-A0A1I4F5D9-F1
#
_cell.length_a   1.000
_cell.length_b   1.000
_cell.length_c   1.000
_cell.angle_alpha   90.00
_cell.angle_beta   90.00
_cell.angle_gamma   90.00
#
_symmetry.space_group_name_H-M   'P 1'
#
loop_
_entity.id
_entity.type
_entity.pdbx_description
1 polymer ?
#
loop_
_entity_poly.entity_id
_entity_poly.type
_entity_poly.pdbx_seq_one_letter_code
_entity_poly.pdbx_strand_id
1 'polypeptide(L)'
;MISRLKTTNPDLAEQINSACFTDAKAKVMAILVEILANLPDEAVQLLPKHSLTQWHNVSQNQIDALDDRYFDSEEGGDAEKAVASFIAARFLAAVKFWQTAANQFGLCEAAYEASFANEQNR
;
A
#
# COMPACT_ATOMS: atom_id res chain seq x y z
N MET A 1 -6.24 -4.69 -20.03
CA MET A 1 -5.55 -3.72 -19.16
C MET A 1 -4.42 -4.48 -18.47
N ILE A 2 -3.18 -3.99 -18.55
CA ILE A 2 -2.02 -4.60 -17.87
C ILE A 2 -1.89 -3.93 -16.50
N SER A 3 -1.73 -4.70 -15.42
CA SER A 3 -1.51 -4.13 -14.08
C SER A 3 -0.12 -3.51 -13.99
N ARG A 4 0.01 -2.42 -13.23
CA ARG A 4 1.33 -1.76 -13.02
C ARG A 4 2.33 -2.69 -12.35
N LEU A 5 1.85 -3.60 -11.50
CA LEU A 5 2.64 -4.65 -10.88
C LEU A 5 3.37 -5.54 -11.89
N LYS A 6 2.79 -5.80 -13.06
CA LYS A 6 3.44 -6.65 -14.07
C LYS A 6 4.76 -6.04 -14.58
N THR A 7 4.89 -4.73 -14.49
CA THR A 7 6.11 -4.01 -14.90
C THR A 7 7.15 -3.98 -13.77
N THR A 8 6.74 -3.84 -12.51
CA THR A 8 7.67 -3.69 -11.38
C THR A 8 8.03 -5.01 -10.70
N ASN A 9 7.08 -5.96 -10.63
CA ASN A 9 7.26 -7.27 -10.03
C ASN A 9 6.46 -8.33 -10.82
N PRO A 10 6.97 -8.79 -11.99
CA PRO A 10 6.25 -9.69 -12.88
C PRO A 10 5.92 -11.03 -12.23
N ASP A 11 6.82 -11.56 -11.40
CA ASP A 11 6.65 -12.84 -10.71
C ASP A 11 5.50 -12.80 -9.72
N LEU A 12 5.38 -11.71 -8.94
CA LEU A 12 4.25 -11.53 -8.03
C LEU A 12 2.94 -11.33 -8.80
N ALA A 13 2.97 -10.57 -9.90
CA ALA A 13 1.81 -10.41 -10.76
C ALA A 13 1.33 -11.76 -11.34
N GLU A 14 2.25 -12.63 -11.75
CA GLU A 14 1.91 -13.98 -12.23
C GLU A 14 1.29 -14.84 -11.13
N GLN A 15 1.87 -14.83 -9.92
CA GLN A 15 1.32 -15.56 -8.77
C GLN A 15 -0.10 -15.10 -8.41
N ILE A 16 -0.38 -13.78 -8.47
CA ILE A 16 -1.71 -13.24 -8.18
C ILE A 16 -2.71 -13.62 -9.28
N ASN A 17 -2.30 -13.54 -10.55
CA ASN A 17 -3.18 -13.82 -11.69
C ASN A 17 -3.45 -15.31 -11.91
N SER A 18 -2.53 -16.20 -11.52
CA SER A 18 -2.67 -17.65 -11.66
C SER A 18 -3.46 -18.31 -10.51
N ALA A 19 -3.57 -17.64 -9.37
CA ALA A 19 -4.32 -18.13 -8.22
C ALA A 19 -5.83 -17.87 -8.33
N CYS A 20 -6.63 -18.67 -7.61
CA CYS A 20 -8.03 -18.33 -7.42
C CYS A 20 -8.15 -17.02 -6.63
N PHE A 21 -9.25 -16.28 -6.81
CA PHE A 21 -9.37 -14.94 -6.23
C PHE A 21 -9.19 -14.92 -4.70
N THR A 22 -9.70 -15.92 -4.00
CA THR A 22 -9.55 -16.05 -2.54
C THR A 22 -8.10 -16.20 -2.12
N ASP A 23 -7.35 -17.09 -2.78
CA ASP A 23 -5.93 -17.33 -2.47
C ASP A 23 -5.07 -16.13 -2.84
N ALA A 24 -5.35 -15.51 -3.98
CA ALA A 24 -4.70 -14.27 -4.39
C ALA A 24 -4.94 -13.15 -3.36
N LYS A 25 -6.18 -13.01 -2.88
CA LYS A 25 -6.54 -12.00 -1.87
C LYS A 25 -5.85 -12.26 -0.53
N ALA A 26 -5.75 -13.52 -0.10
CA ALA A 26 -5.01 -13.90 1.10
C ALA A 26 -3.50 -13.64 0.97
N LYS A 27 -2.92 -13.90 -0.21
CA LYS A 27 -1.51 -13.60 -0.50
C LYS A 27 -1.20 -12.10 -0.41
N VAL A 28 -2.04 -11.25 -1.02
CA VAL A 28 -1.89 -9.79 -0.90
C VAL A 28 -2.05 -9.33 0.56
N MET A 29 -2.97 -9.93 1.31
CA MET A 29 -3.11 -9.65 2.75
C MET A 29 -1.83 -10.00 3.53
N ALA A 30 -1.19 -11.13 3.22
CA ALA A 30 0.05 -11.52 3.88
C ALA A 30 1.19 -10.50 3.64
N ILE A 31 1.33 -10.01 2.40
CA ILE A 31 2.29 -8.95 2.05
C ILE A 31 1.99 -7.67 2.83
N LEU A 32 0.73 -7.28 2.88
CA LEU A 32 0.28 -6.11 3.62
C LEU A 32 0.63 -6.22 5.11
N VAL A 33 0.37 -7.38 5.75
CA VAL A 33 0.72 -7.64 7.15
C VAL A 33 2.23 -7.57 7.38
N GLU A 34 3.03 -8.12 6.48
CA GLU A 34 4.49 -8.04 6.53
C GLU A 34 4.98 -6.58 6.48
N ILE A 35 4.41 -5.77 5.59
CA ILE A 35 4.76 -4.34 5.50
C ILE A 35 4.38 -3.63 6.79
N LEU A 36 3.17 -3.83 7.29
CA LEU A 36 2.70 -3.21 8.54
C LEU A 36 3.64 -3.49 9.71
N ALA A 37 4.16 -4.71 9.80
CA ALA A 37 5.09 -5.11 10.86
C ALA A 37 6.48 -4.44 10.75
N ASN A 38 6.83 -3.91 9.57
CA ASN A 38 8.12 -3.30 9.27
C ASN A 38 8.01 -1.81 8.92
N LEU A 39 6.87 -1.17 9.17
CA LEU A 39 6.71 0.26 8.94
C LEU A 39 7.57 1.08 9.93
N PRO A 40 8.23 2.17 9.47
CA PRO A 40 8.85 3.15 10.35
C PRO A 40 7.85 3.73 11.34
N ASP A 41 8.32 4.06 12.56
CA ASP A 41 7.46 4.60 13.62
C ASP A 41 6.75 5.88 13.18
N GLU A 42 7.43 6.73 12.40
CA GLU A 42 6.89 7.96 11.82
C GLU A 42 5.71 7.65 10.90
N ALA A 43 5.84 6.64 10.03
CA ALA A 43 4.76 6.22 9.15
C ALA A 43 3.58 5.63 9.94
N VAL A 44 3.86 4.81 10.96
CA VAL A 44 2.83 4.24 11.84
C VAL A 44 2.03 5.33 12.56
N GLN A 45 2.68 6.40 13.01
CA GLN A 45 2.02 7.52 13.69
C GLN A 45 1.07 8.31 12.77
N LEU A 46 1.29 8.27 11.46
CA LEU A 46 0.42 8.90 10.46
C LEU A 46 -0.80 8.04 10.12
N LEU A 47 -0.74 6.73 10.39
CA LEU A 47 -1.84 5.83 10.06
C LEU A 47 -2.99 5.93 11.08
N PRO A 48 -4.25 5.89 10.61
CA PRO A 48 -5.39 5.83 11.51
C PRO A 48 -5.32 4.56 12.39
N LYS A 49 -5.52 4.71 13.70
CA LYS A 49 -5.44 3.58 14.67
C LYS A 49 -6.30 2.36 14.28
N HIS A 50 -7.45 2.58 13.64
CA HIS A 50 -8.31 1.50 13.17
C HIS A 50 -7.74 0.77 11.95
N SER A 51 -6.98 1.44 11.09
CA SER A 51 -6.30 0.84 9.93
C SER A 51 -5.22 -0.16 10.36
N LEU A 52 -4.60 0.04 11.53
CA LEU A 52 -3.57 -0.84 12.08
C LEU A 52 -4.12 -2.19 12.60
N THR A 53 -5.41 -2.26 12.91
CA THR A 53 -6.01 -3.43 13.59
C THR A 53 -7.11 -4.10 12.78
N GLN A 54 -7.90 -3.29 12.06
CA GLN A 54 -9.11 -3.76 11.40
C GLN A 54 -9.04 -3.68 9.88
N TRP A 55 -8.06 -2.97 9.30
CA TRP A 55 -7.92 -2.89 7.83
C TRP A 55 -9.25 -2.55 7.16
N HIS A 56 -10.06 -1.68 7.77
CA HIS A 56 -11.43 -1.34 7.36
C HIS A 56 -11.57 0.18 7.23
N ASN A 57 -12.50 0.61 6.37
CA ASN A 57 -12.91 2.01 6.18
C ASN A 57 -11.79 2.97 5.73
N VAL A 58 -10.84 2.51 4.90
CA VAL A 58 -9.83 3.39 4.32
C VAL A 58 -10.49 4.21 3.18
N SER A 59 -10.60 5.51 3.41
CA SER A 59 -11.19 6.47 2.48
C SER A 59 -10.14 7.03 1.51
N GLN A 60 -10.58 7.56 0.36
CA GLN A 60 -9.67 8.22 -0.58
C GLN A 60 -9.07 9.49 0.05
N ASN A 61 -9.88 10.28 0.76
CA ASN A 61 -9.44 11.50 1.45
C ASN A 61 -8.29 11.26 2.45
N GLN A 62 -8.21 10.09 3.07
CA GLN A 62 -7.08 9.75 3.96
C GLN A 62 -5.78 9.54 3.19
N ILE A 63 -5.86 8.98 1.98
CA ILE A 63 -4.71 8.79 1.09
C ILE A 63 -4.29 10.15 0.54
N ASP A 64 -5.25 10.93 0.02
CA ASP A 64 -5.00 12.26 -0.53
C ASP A 64 -4.34 13.18 0.51
N ALA A 65 -4.80 13.17 1.77
CA ALA A 65 -4.20 13.95 2.84
C ALA A 65 -2.77 13.53 3.21
N LEU A 66 -2.38 12.28 2.93
CA LEU A 66 -1.00 11.81 3.12
C LEU A 66 -0.12 12.15 1.91
N ASP A 67 -0.68 12.08 0.70
CA ASP A 67 0.00 12.55 -0.51
C ASP A 67 0.27 14.06 -0.43
N ASP A 68 -0.68 14.87 0.04
CA ASP A 68 -0.49 16.31 0.28
C ASP A 68 0.66 16.57 1.27
N ARG A 69 0.69 15.83 2.39
CA ARG A 69 1.77 15.93 3.39
C ARG A 69 3.13 15.53 2.84
N TYR A 70 3.18 14.56 1.93
CA TYR A 70 4.40 14.16 1.25
C TYR A 70 4.95 15.33 0.44
N PHE A 71 4.12 15.94 -0.43
CA PHE A 71 4.55 17.08 -1.23
C PHE A 71 4.93 18.30 -0.38
N ASP A 72 4.14 18.63 0.65
CA ASP A 72 4.48 19.71 1.59
C ASP A 72 5.84 19.50 2.26
N SER A 73 6.15 18.25 2.62
CA SER A 73 7.42 17.90 3.27
C SER A 73 8.59 17.92 2.29
N GLU A 74 8.39 17.50 1.04
CA GLU A 74 9.40 17.63 -0.02
C GLU A 74 9.73 19.10 -0.33
N GLU A 75 8.70 19.93 -0.48
CA GLU A 75 8.87 21.38 -0.69
C GLU A 75 9.55 22.06 0.49
N GLY A 76 9.27 21.59 1.71
CA GLY A 76 9.91 22.03 2.94
C GLY A 76 11.33 21.49 3.18
N GLY A 77 11.79 20.53 2.37
CA GLY A 77 13.10 19.89 2.52
C GLY A 77 13.21 18.90 3.69
N ASP A 78 12.09 18.43 4.24
CA ASP A 78 12.03 17.44 5.32
C ASP A 78 11.89 16.03 4.74
N ALA A 79 13.02 15.48 4.28
CA ALA A 79 13.05 14.19 3.59
C ALA A 79 12.50 13.03 4.43
N GLU A 80 12.71 13.03 5.75
CA GLU A 80 12.23 11.98 6.64
C GLU A 80 10.70 11.98 6.72
N LYS A 81 10.08 13.15 6.90
CA LYS A 81 8.60 13.27 6.89
C LYS A 81 8.00 13.00 5.53
N ALA A 82 8.68 13.40 4.45
CA ALA A 82 8.26 13.09 3.10
C ALA A 82 8.19 11.57 2.90
N VAL A 83 9.28 10.85 3.21
CA VAL A 83 9.34 9.39 3.11
C VAL A 83 8.27 8.72 3.96
N ALA A 84 8.10 9.12 5.23
CA ALA A 84 7.08 8.56 6.11
C ALA A 84 5.65 8.77 5.58
N SER A 85 5.36 9.96 5.05
CA SER A 85 4.05 10.29 4.47
C SER A 85 3.78 9.50 3.20
N PHE A 86 4.79 9.35 2.34
CA PHE A 86 4.71 8.54 1.12
C PHE A 86 4.43 7.08 1.45
N ILE A 87 5.21 6.47 2.35
CA ILE A 87 5.04 5.08 2.79
C ILE A 87 3.61 4.87 3.33
N ALA A 88 3.15 5.76 4.21
CA ALA A 88 1.81 5.69 4.78
C ALA A 88 0.71 5.80 3.70
N ALA A 89 0.87 6.71 2.72
CA ALA A 89 -0.07 6.88 1.62
C ALA A 89 -0.16 5.61 0.74
N ARG A 90 1.00 5.06 0.34
CA ARG A 90 1.09 3.84 -0.46
C ARG A 90 0.49 2.64 0.27
N PHE A 91 0.77 2.52 1.57
CA PHE A 91 0.17 1.47 2.40
C PHE A 91 -1.36 1.59 2.45
N LEU A 92 -1.92 2.77 2.74
CA LEU A 92 -3.38 2.95 2.75
C LEU A 92 -4.02 2.72 1.37
N ALA A 93 -3.37 3.15 0.30
CA ALA A 93 -3.82 2.85 -1.06
C ALA A 93 -3.87 1.35 -1.33
N ALA A 94 -2.84 0.61 -0.91
CA ALA A 94 -2.80 -0.84 -1.02
C ALA A 94 -3.96 -1.50 -0.26
N VAL A 95 -4.22 -1.07 0.98
CA VAL A 95 -5.37 -1.55 1.78
C VAL A 95 -6.69 -1.26 1.09
N LYS A 96 -6.87 -0.04 0.57
CA LYS A 96 -8.10 0.37 -0.13
C LYS A 96 -8.35 -0.49 -1.38
N PHE A 97 -7.34 -0.70 -2.21
CA PHE A 97 -7.45 -1.57 -3.38
C PHE A 97 -7.75 -3.01 -2.97
N TRP A 98 -7.09 -3.53 -1.94
CA TRP A 98 -7.35 -4.89 -1.44
C TRP A 98 -8.79 -5.08 -0.93
N GLN A 99 -9.34 -4.07 -0.22
CA GLN A 99 -10.72 -4.08 0.28
C GLN A 99 -11.73 -4.11 -0.87
N THR A 100 -11.50 -3.28 -1.89
CA THR A 100 -12.45 -3.00 -2.98
C THR A 100 -12.23 -3.85 -4.23
N ALA A 101 -11.17 -4.67 -4.27
CA ALA A 101 -10.88 -5.55 -5.40
C ALA A 101 -12.05 -6.49 -5.69
N ALA A 102 -12.54 -6.43 -6.93
CA ALA A 102 -13.54 -7.36 -7.46
C ALA A 102 -12.93 -8.47 -8.34
N ASN A 103 -11.63 -8.36 -8.66
CA ASN A 103 -10.90 -9.28 -9.54
C ASN A 103 -9.38 -9.20 -9.29
N GLN A 104 -8.61 -10.07 -9.95
CA GLN A 104 -7.15 -10.15 -9.83
C GLN A 104 -6.44 -8.88 -10.24
N PHE A 105 -7.01 -8.08 -11.14
CA PHE A 105 -6.43 -6.78 -11.52
C PHE A 105 -6.40 -5.83 -10.31
N GLY A 106 -7.50 -5.70 -9.57
CA GLY A 106 -7.54 -4.90 -8.34
C GLY A 106 -6.57 -5.41 -7.27
N LEU A 107 -6.37 -6.73 -7.17
CA LEU A 107 -5.36 -7.31 -6.28
C LEU A 107 -3.93 -7.02 -6.72
N CYS A 108 -3.65 -6.97 -8.03
CA CYS A 108 -2.35 -6.54 -8.53
C CYS A 108 -2.09 -5.06 -8.23
N GLU A 109 -3.10 -4.19 -8.35
CA GLU A 109 -2.94 -2.77 -7.98
C GLU A 109 -2.69 -2.62 -6.48
N ALA A 110 -3.38 -3.40 -5.63
CA ALA A 110 -3.09 -3.45 -4.20
C ALA A 110 -1.64 -3.88 -3.90
N ALA A 111 -1.19 -4.97 -4.52
CA ALA A 111 0.17 -5.47 -4.36
C ALA A 111 1.24 -4.51 -4.94
N TYR A 112 0.90 -3.74 -5.97
CA TYR A 112 1.76 -2.69 -6.51
C TYR A 112 1.97 -1.57 -5.49
N GLU A 113 0.90 -0.99 -4.95
CA GLU A 113 1.05 0.06 -3.93
C GLU A 113 1.78 -0.48 -2.68
N ALA A 114 1.53 -1.73 -2.31
CA ALA A 114 2.23 -2.41 -1.22
C ALA A 114 3.74 -2.54 -1.48
N SER A 115 4.16 -2.90 -2.70
CA SER A 115 5.60 -3.03 -3.00
C SER A 115 6.34 -1.70 -2.87
N PHE A 116 5.71 -0.58 -3.27
CA PHE A 116 6.31 0.75 -3.11
C PHE A 116 6.45 1.16 -1.64
N ALA A 117 5.46 0.84 -0.80
CA ALA A 117 5.58 1.07 0.64
C ALA A 117 6.75 0.26 1.24
N ASN A 118 6.97 -0.96 0.75
CA ASN A 118 8.03 -1.84 1.24
C ASN A 118 9.44 -1.45 0.78
N GLU A 119 9.59 -0.96 -0.45
CA GLU A 119 10.89 -0.56 -1.00
C GLU A 119 11.52 0.61 -0.24
N GLN A 120 10.69 1.52 0.27
CA GLN A 120 11.12 2.69 1.04
C GLN A 120 11.34 2.40 2.53
N ASN A 121 10.96 1.20 3.01
CA ASN A 121 11.20 0.75 4.39
C ASN A 121 12.62 0.15 4.61
N ARG A 122 13.43 0.03 3.56
CA ARG A 122 14.75 -0.62 3.59
C ARG A 122 15.89 0.39 3.54
#